data_AF-A0A924LWY6-F1
#
_entry.id   AF-A0A924LWY6-F1
#
_cell.length_a   1.000
_cell.length_b   1.000
_cell.length_c   1.000
_cell.angle_alpha   90.00
_cell.angle_beta   90.00
_cell.angle_gamma   90.00
#
_symmetry.space_group_name_H-M   'P 1'
#
loop_
_entity.id
_entity.type
_entity.pdbx_description
1 polymer ?
#
loop_
_entity_poly.entity_id
_entity_poly.type
_entity_poly.pdbx_seq_one_letter_code
_entity_poly.pdbx_strand_id
1 'polypeptide(L)'
;MRKLIHSNFELDLSTFKISDTEENSWFSENFFTRYSFPFEIDLVIDLDVAFGFISFYNTNPATYFNCKYVYDNQIEDAIFEIESLQDKLSCTLRFGFDQLPSFDKKLSELSLAKFDLPSSVTIYDFANQIVNTTWPNVNFNFPQVHIDKIETKDDDVWQYFEKIINNRKNNSFISNSADYIENQTVTYNRNILQPLPYWLHILHRGMIDSGYILSGDIINDLFLQKATLYGDVDYYYKNEMEFLERVRVKRDSYYFKASNQIINDYYYCKHLHNQPLKGIGSYRIFYLYHGQFAPGENNYFKIYVNNIIVFSGTITDNDFDYPDTPIYGDFTFTTNEKINIIKFEFASAQLFGNDTDGAVFFYDINPMYYYDENNTPITTIINENKIDLTKAVPDITFGDFVKVIKNWFNYDLRVQGNLAIMDKIENQINYNNSIDLTFTEKKIPIRKFQQGMSFLLKFQAIDNKDFVFLPVFQNNFSTVNEKFITNEKTNTIEIAALPLPKV
;
A
#
# COMPACT_ATOMS: atom_id res chain seq x y z
N MET A 1 -27.98 -18.83 -29.09
CA MET A 1 -29.27 -18.73 -28.36
C MET A 1 -29.20 -17.46 -27.53
N ARG A 2 -30.29 -16.70 -27.40
CA ARG A 2 -30.31 -15.44 -26.63
C ARG A 2 -31.37 -15.52 -25.55
N LYS A 3 -31.02 -15.29 -24.29
CA LYS A 3 -31.97 -15.47 -23.16
C LYS A 3 -31.58 -14.63 -21.95
N LEU A 4 -32.55 -14.05 -21.26
CA LEU A 4 -32.37 -13.38 -19.98
C LEU A 4 -32.85 -14.25 -18.83
N ILE A 5 -32.09 -14.25 -17.75
CA ILE A 5 -32.36 -15.01 -16.53
C ILE A 5 -32.31 -14.05 -15.34
N HIS A 6 -33.44 -13.88 -14.68
CA HIS A 6 -33.60 -13.13 -13.45
C HIS A 6 -34.26 -14.02 -12.38
N SER A 7 -34.20 -13.65 -11.11
CA SER A 7 -34.85 -14.41 -10.03
C SER A 7 -36.36 -14.53 -10.20
N ASN A 8 -36.99 -13.53 -10.84
CA ASN A 8 -38.45 -13.45 -11.00
C ASN A 8 -38.95 -13.83 -12.40
N PHE A 9 -38.09 -13.87 -13.41
CA PHE A 9 -38.50 -14.15 -14.79
C PHE A 9 -37.37 -14.76 -15.61
N GLU A 10 -37.80 -15.44 -16.67
CA GLU A 10 -36.92 -15.99 -17.69
C GLU A 10 -37.49 -15.59 -19.05
N LEU A 11 -36.69 -14.92 -19.87
CA LEU A 11 -37.13 -14.40 -21.16
C LEU A 11 -36.27 -14.95 -22.29
N ASP A 12 -36.87 -15.75 -23.18
CA ASP A 12 -36.20 -16.17 -24.41
C ASP A 12 -36.22 -15.02 -25.42
N LEU A 13 -35.02 -14.56 -25.78
CA LEU A 13 -34.80 -13.46 -26.71
C LEU A 13 -34.43 -13.94 -28.12
N SER A 14 -34.39 -15.26 -28.35
CA SER A 14 -33.87 -15.85 -29.59
C SER A 14 -34.69 -15.49 -30.84
N THR A 15 -35.97 -15.15 -30.68
CA THR A 15 -36.87 -14.76 -31.78
C THR A 15 -36.87 -13.26 -32.08
N PHE A 16 -36.23 -12.44 -31.22
CA PHE A 16 -36.23 -10.99 -31.36
C PHE A 16 -35.03 -10.52 -32.18
N LYS A 17 -35.27 -9.56 -33.09
CA LYS A 17 -34.20 -8.89 -33.82
C LYS A 17 -33.54 -7.86 -32.93
N ILE A 18 -32.57 -8.31 -32.15
CA ILE A 18 -31.79 -7.46 -31.25
C ILE A 18 -30.50 -7.10 -31.97
N SER A 19 -30.29 -5.81 -32.19
CA SER A 19 -29.05 -5.28 -32.75
C SER A 19 -28.13 -4.85 -31.62
N ASP A 20 -27.04 -5.58 -31.45
CA ASP A 20 -26.02 -5.28 -30.44
C ASP A 20 -25.00 -4.29 -31.00
N THR A 21 -24.73 -3.24 -30.23
CA THR A 21 -23.74 -2.21 -30.54
C THR A 21 -22.77 -2.12 -29.37
N GLU A 22 -21.49 -1.94 -29.66
CA GLU A 22 -20.50 -1.69 -28.62
C GLU A 22 -20.64 -0.25 -28.12
N GLU A 23 -20.68 -0.07 -26.81
CA GLU A 23 -20.63 1.25 -26.20
C GLU A 23 -19.27 1.86 -26.48
N ASN A 24 -19.27 3.11 -26.95
CA ASN A 24 -18.01 3.79 -27.21
C ASN A 24 -17.31 4.06 -25.88
N SER A 25 -16.22 3.34 -25.63
CA SER A 25 -15.39 3.47 -24.42
C SER A 25 -14.90 4.90 -24.22
N TRP A 26 -14.81 5.74 -25.24
CA TRP A 26 -14.34 7.13 -25.11
C TRP A 26 -15.34 8.01 -24.33
N PHE A 27 -16.62 7.65 -24.30
CA PHE A 27 -17.68 8.45 -23.67
C PHE A 27 -18.35 7.73 -22.48
N SER A 28 -17.84 6.57 -22.10
CA SER A 28 -18.37 5.75 -21.01
C SER A 28 -17.25 5.35 -20.04
N GLU A 29 -17.59 5.23 -18.75
CA GLU A 29 -16.67 4.67 -17.75
C GLU A 29 -16.62 3.14 -17.80
N ASN A 30 -17.58 2.51 -18.48
CA ASN A 30 -17.63 1.07 -18.62
C ASN A 30 -16.71 0.61 -19.76
N PHE A 31 -16.00 -0.49 -19.53
CA PHE A 31 -15.16 -1.12 -20.54
C PHE A 31 -15.91 -2.26 -21.20
N PHE A 32 -15.67 -2.44 -22.50
CA PHE A 32 -16.15 -3.57 -23.33
C PHE A 32 -17.67 -3.80 -23.31
N THR A 33 -18.42 -2.82 -22.80
CA THR A 33 -19.87 -2.90 -22.63
C THR A 33 -20.56 -2.84 -23.98
N ARG A 34 -21.47 -3.77 -24.18
CA ARG A 34 -22.34 -3.85 -25.34
C ARG A 34 -23.74 -3.48 -24.91
N TYR A 35 -24.47 -2.79 -25.77
CA TYR A 35 -25.87 -2.46 -25.55
C TYR A 35 -26.70 -2.79 -26.78
N SER A 36 -27.97 -3.11 -26.56
CA SER A 36 -28.92 -3.26 -27.65
C SER A 36 -29.54 -1.92 -28.01
N PHE A 37 -29.84 -1.72 -29.29
CA PHE A 37 -30.89 -0.76 -29.64
C PHE A 37 -32.22 -1.17 -28.98
N PRO A 38 -33.14 -0.22 -28.71
CA PRO A 38 -34.45 -0.56 -28.16
C PRO A 38 -35.16 -1.61 -29.00
N PHE A 39 -35.66 -2.66 -28.35
CA PHE A 39 -36.44 -3.72 -28.98
C PHE A 39 -37.76 -3.92 -28.24
N GLU A 40 -38.76 -4.42 -28.95
CA GLU A 40 -40.12 -4.56 -28.43
C GLU A 40 -40.40 -6.00 -28.02
N ILE A 41 -40.96 -6.18 -26.82
CA ILE A 41 -41.48 -7.46 -26.34
C ILE A 41 -42.97 -7.35 -26.01
N ASP A 42 -43.71 -8.42 -26.27
CA ASP A 42 -45.13 -8.48 -25.94
C ASP A 42 -45.30 -8.71 -24.43
N LEU A 43 -46.17 -7.91 -23.79
CA LEU A 43 -46.50 -8.07 -22.38
C LEU A 43 -47.52 -9.21 -22.21
N VAL A 44 -47.02 -10.42 -21.93
CA VAL A 44 -47.87 -11.55 -21.54
C VAL A 44 -48.17 -11.54 -20.04
N ILE A 45 -49.24 -12.23 -19.63
CA ILE A 45 -49.72 -12.25 -18.23
C ILE A 45 -48.60 -12.61 -17.24
N ASP A 46 -47.80 -13.63 -17.56
CA ASP A 46 -46.72 -14.08 -16.67
C ASP A 46 -45.62 -13.01 -16.53
N LEU A 47 -45.30 -12.28 -17.59
CA LEU A 47 -44.35 -11.16 -17.55
C LEU A 47 -44.94 -9.97 -16.80
N ASP A 48 -46.22 -9.68 -16.97
CA ASP A 48 -46.89 -8.60 -16.23
C ASP A 48 -46.86 -8.87 -14.73
N VAL A 49 -47.14 -10.11 -14.31
CA VAL A 49 -46.99 -10.53 -12.90
C VAL A 49 -45.53 -10.41 -12.44
N ALA A 50 -44.58 -10.91 -13.23
CA ALA A 50 -43.16 -10.89 -12.86
C ALA A 50 -42.57 -9.48 -12.76
N PHE A 51 -43.10 -8.53 -13.54
CA PHE A 51 -42.74 -7.11 -13.49
C PHE A 51 -43.58 -6.32 -12.48
N GLY A 52 -44.36 -6.98 -11.62
CA GLY A 52 -45.09 -6.30 -10.55
C GLY A 52 -46.33 -5.54 -11.03
N PHE A 53 -47.04 -6.10 -12.02
CA PHE A 53 -48.26 -5.58 -12.61
C PHE A 53 -48.06 -4.23 -13.33
N ILE A 54 -47.01 -4.16 -14.14
CA ILE A 54 -46.59 -2.95 -14.87
C ILE A 54 -47.67 -2.39 -15.81
N SER A 55 -48.64 -3.20 -16.23
CA SER A 55 -49.80 -2.76 -17.00
C SER A 55 -50.74 -1.82 -16.23
N PHE A 56 -50.70 -1.80 -14.89
CA PHE A 56 -51.64 -1.04 -14.07
C PHE A 56 -51.07 0.31 -13.63
N TYR A 57 -51.77 1.39 -13.97
CA TYR A 57 -51.40 2.77 -13.63
C TYR A 57 -51.24 3.07 -12.13
N ASN A 58 -51.80 2.22 -11.26
CA ASN A 58 -51.75 2.41 -9.80
C ASN A 58 -50.57 1.67 -9.15
N THR A 59 -49.69 1.07 -9.94
CA THR A 59 -48.50 0.36 -9.46
C THR A 59 -47.25 1.20 -9.70
N ASN A 60 -46.21 0.97 -8.91
CA ASN A 60 -44.89 1.57 -9.13
C ASN A 60 -43.85 0.46 -9.30
N PRO A 61 -43.90 -0.26 -10.43
CA PRO A 61 -43.08 -1.45 -10.67
C PRO A 61 -41.61 -1.09 -10.89
N ALA A 62 -40.72 -2.04 -10.60
CA ALA A 62 -39.32 -1.93 -11.02
C ALA A 62 -39.25 -2.06 -12.55
N THR A 63 -38.51 -1.16 -13.19
CA THR A 63 -38.24 -1.20 -14.64
C THR A 63 -36.79 -1.53 -14.95
N TYR A 64 -35.97 -1.73 -13.93
CA TYR A 64 -34.53 -1.94 -14.03
C TYR A 64 -34.14 -3.24 -13.31
N PHE A 65 -33.49 -4.15 -14.03
CA PHE A 65 -33.21 -5.50 -13.55
C PHE A 65 -31.77 -5.92 -13.83
N ASN A 66 -31.05 -6.32 -12.78
CA ASN A 66 -29.75 -6.99 -12.89
C ASN A 66 -29.98 -8.47 -13.16
N CYS A 67 -29.57 -8.97 -14.32
CA CYS A 67 -29.87 -10.33 -14.79
C CYS A 67 -28.64 -10.99 -15.41
N LYS A 68 -28.75 -12.28 -15.72
CA LYS A 68 -27.76 -12.99 -16.53
C LYS A 68 -28.26 -13.05 -17.98
N TYR A 69 -27.41 -12.65 -18.91
CA TYR A 69 -27.69 -12.76 -20.35
C TYR A 69 -26.89 -13.91 -20.93
N VAL A 70 -27.61 -14.87 -21.52
CA VAL A 70 -27.04 -15.94 -22.32
C VAL A 70 -26.92 -15.41 -23.74
N TYR A 71 -25.69 -15.26 -24.21
CA TYR A 71 -25.36 -14.87 -25.57
C TYR A 71 -24.42 -15.92 -26.16
N ASP A 72 -24.87 -16.58 -27.23
CA ASP A 72 -24.19 -17.73 -27.82
C ASP A 72 -23.95 -18.87 -26.80
N ASN A 73 -22.69 -19.11 -26.40
CA ASN A 73 -22.29 -20.11 -25.41
C ASN A 73 -21.72 -19.48 -24.13
N GLN A 74 -21.89 -18.17 -23.94
CA GLN A 74 -21.42 -17.43 -22.78
C GLN A 74 -22.60 -16.94 -21.96
N ILE A 75 -22.39 -16.88 -20.65
CA ILE A 75 -23.33 -16.31 -19.69
C ILE A 75 -22.64 -15.10 -19.07
N GLU A 76 -23.16 -13.92 -19.34
CA GLU A 76 -22.59 -12.66 -18.88
C GLU A 76 -23.56 -11.96 -17.91
N ASP A 77 -23.03 -11.12 -17.03
CA ASP A 77 -23.86 -10.17 -16.29
C ASP A 77 -24.45 -9.13 -17.23
N ALA A 78 -25.71 -8.78 -16.99
CA ALA A 78 -26.47 -7.88 -17.85
C ALA A 78 -27.46 -7.02 -17.05
N ILE A 79 -27.78 -5.87 -17.61
CA ILE A 79 -28.78 -4.94 -17.13
C ILE A 79 -29.88 -4.89 -18.17
N PHE A 80 -31.09 -5.26 -17.77
CA PHE A 80 -32.29 -5.18 -18.58
C PHE A 80 -33.17 -4.04 -18.08
N GLU A 81 -33.50 -3.10 -18.96
CA GLU A 81 -34.31 -1.93 -18.64
C GLU A 81 -35.56 -1.87 -19.53
N ILE A 82 -36.71 -1.61 -18.91
CA ILE A 82 -37.97 -1.32 -19.58
C ILE A 82 -38.09 0.20 -19.67
N GLU A 83 -37.94 0.75 -20.87
CA GLU A 83 -37.95 2.20 -21.08
C GLU A 83 -39.37 2.76 -21.17
N SER A 84 -40.30 2.00 -21.75
CA SER A 84 -41.69 2.42 -21.88
C SER A 84 -42.64 1.26 -22.13
N LEU A 85 -43.91 1.46 -21.77
CA LEU A 85 -45.02 0.56 -22.05
C LEU A 85 -46.14 1.34 -22.76
N GLN A 86 -46.56 0.85 -23.93
CA GLN A 86 -47.72 1.37 -24.64
C GLN A 86 -48.61 0.20 -25.11
N ASP A 87 -48.36 -0.34 -26.32
CA ASP A 87 -48.95 -1.61 -26.77
C ASP A 87 -48.00 -2.80 -26.53
N LYS A 88 -46.68 -2.53 -26.58
CA LYS A 88 -45.59 -3.44 -26.26
C LYS A 88 -44.67 -2.79 -25.25
N LEU A 89 -43.84 -3.59 -24.58
CA LEU A 89 -42.74 -3.09 -23.77
C LEU A 89 -41.57 -2.74 -24.70
N SER A 90 -41.08 -1.50 -24.63
CA SER A 90 -39.82 -1.10 -25.25
C SER A 90 -38.71 -1.31 -24.23
N CYS A 91 -37.73 -2.15 -24.58
CA CYS A 91 -36.69 -2.57 -23.66
C CYS A 91 -35.29 -2.35 -24.25
N THR A 92 -34.32 -2.14 -23.36
CA THR A 92 -32.90 -2.14 -23.69
C THR A 92 -32.15 -3.14 -22.81
N LEU A 93 -31.06 -3.65 -23.37
CA LEU A 93 -30.19 -4.61 -22.71
C LEU A 93 -28.77 -4.08 -22.78
N ARG A 94 -28.08 -4.03 -21.64
CA ARG A 94 -26.64 -3.78 -21.54
C ARG A 94 -25.96 -5.02 -20.99
N PHE A 95 -24.87 -5.45 -21.59
CA PHE A 95 -24.15 -6.69 -21.23
C PHE A 95 -22.68 -6.57 -21.64
N GLY A 96 -21.85 -7.57 -21.39
CA GLY A 96 -20.42 -7.47 -21.66
C GLY A 96 -19.72 -6.51 -20.71
N PHE A 97 -20.10 -6.50 -19.43
CA PHE A 97 -19.32 -5.85 -18.38
C PHE A 97 -17.99 -6.56 -18.11
N ASP A 98 -17.38 -7.19 -19.13
CA ASP A 98 -16.13 -7.92 -19.04
C ASP A 98 -15.06 -6.98 -18.50
N GLN A 99 -14.80 -7.06 -17.21
CA GLN A 99 -13.64 -6.42 -16.63
C GLN A 99 -12.47 -7.38 -16.85
N LEU A 100 -11.31 -6.85 -17.19
CA LEU A 100 -10.10 -7.67 -17.25
C LEU A 100 -9.96 -8.42 -15.91
N PRO A 101 -9.51 -9.69 -15.86
CA PRO A 101 -9.55 -10.51 -14.64
C PRO A 101 -8.93 -9.88 -13.38
N SER A 102 -8.05 -8.89 -13.52
CA SER A 102 -7.41 -8.16 -12.42
C SER A 102 -8.13 -6.87 -12.01
N PHE A 103 -9.15 -6.41 -12.73
CA PHE A 103 -9.81 -5.13 -12.45
C PHE A 103 -10.46 -5.08 -11.08
N ASP A 104 -11.07 -6.18 -10.63
CA ASP A 104 -11.66 -6.28 -9.30
C ASP A 104 -10.62 -6.42 -8.18
N LYS A 105 -9.37 -6.73 -8.50
CA LYS A 105 -8.31 -6.88 -7.50
C LYS A 105 -7.97 -5.53 -6.90
N LYS A 106 -7.74 -5.50 -5.60
CA LYS A 106 -7.13 -4.34 -4.94
C LYS A 106 -5.71 -4.13 -5.46
N LEU A 107 -5.22 -2.89 -5.49
CA LEU A 107 -3.84 -2.62 -5.89
C LEU A 107 -2.82 -3.38 -5.03
N SER A 108 -3.14 -3.62 -3.76
CA SER A 108 -2.32 -4.39 -2.82
C SER A 108 -2.27 -5.90 -3.14
N GLU A 109 -3.18 -6.42 -3.95
CA GLU A 109 -3.25 -7.83 -4.36
C GLU A 109 -2.49 -8.10 -5.68
N LEU A 110 -2.01 -7.05 -6.34
CA LEU A 110 -1.23 -7.15 -7.56
C LEU A 110 0.18 -7.70 -7.27
N SER A 111 0.82 -8.26 -8.30
CA SER A 111 2.20 -8.78 -8.26
C SER A 111 3.28 -7.67 -8.22
N LEU A 112 3.13 -6.73 -7.27
CA LEU A 112 4.06 -5.61 -7.07
C LEU A 112 5.36 -6.07 -6.38
N ALA A 113 6.43 -5.28 -6.51
CA ALA A 113 7.74 -5.64 -5.99
C ALA A 113 7.78 -5.72 -4.46
N LYS A 114 8.36 -6.82 -3.95
CA LYS A 114 8.55 -7.08 -2.52
C LYS A 114 9.87 -7.81 -2.28
N PHE A 115 10.80 -7.19 -1.56
CA PHE A 115 12.11 -7.76 -1.26
C PHE A 115 12.75 -7.09 -0.04
N ASP A 116 13.60 -7.84 0.66
CA ASP A 116 14.43 -7.32 1.76
C ASP A 116 15.77 -6.80 1.19
N LEU A 117 16.30 -5.71 1.75
CA LEU A 117 17.58 -5.15 1.35
C LEU A 117 18.74 -5.91 2.04
N PRO A 118 19.93 -6.02 1.41
CA PRO A 118 21.10 -6.62 2.05
C PRO A 118 21.45 -5.90 3.36
N SER A 119 21.90 -6.63 4.39
CA SER A 119 22.22 -6.06 5.71
C SER A 119 23.32 -4.98 5.68
N SER A 120 24.12 -4.92 4.60
CA SER A 120 25.19 -3.93 4.41
C SER A 120 24.72 -2.63 3.74
N VAL A 121 23.46 -2.51 3.33
CA VAL A 121 22.90 -1.34 2.64
C VAL A 121 21.67 -0.87 3.41
N THR A 122 21.64 0.40 3.81
CA THR A 122 20.46 0.96 4.46
C THR A 122 19.41 1.40 3.43
N ILE A 123 18.15 1.49 3.86
CA ILE A 123 17.06 2.02 3.04
C ILE A 123 17.35 3.44 2.52
N TYR A 124 18.09 4.24 3.30
CA TYR A 124 18.52 5.59 2.92
C TYR A 124 19.57 5.57 1.81
N ASP A 125 20.55 4.66 1.89
CA ASP A 125 21.56 4.47 0.84
C ASP A 125 20.90 4.02 -0.46
N PHE A 126 19.99 3.04 -0.36
CA PHE A 126 19.24 2.53 -1.50
C PHE A 126 18.36 3.62 -2.14
N ALA A 127 17.63 4.40 -1.33
CA ALA A 127 16.82 5.51 -1.82
C ALA A 127 17.66 6.57 -2.55
N ASN A 128 18.84 6.91 -2.02
CA ASN A 128 19.76 7.84 -2.66
C ASN A 128 20.30 7.33 -4.00
N GLN A 129 20.46 6.01 -4.17
CA GLN A 129 20.90 5.41 -5.44
C GLN A 129 19.86 5.56 -6.55
N ILE A 130 18.58 5.40 -6.22
CA ILE A 130 17.50 5.36 -7.23
C ILE A 130 16.83 6.72 -7.47
N VAL A 131 17.08 7.74 -6.64
CA VAL A 131 16.32 9.01 -6.65
C VAL A 131 16.29 9.71 -8.01
N ASN A 132 17.36 9.62 -8.80
CA ASN A 132 17.47 10.25 -10.12
C ASN A 132 17.06 9.34 -11.28
N THR A 133 16.62 8.11 -10.99
CA THR A 133 16.16 7.14 -11.98
C THR A 133 14.64 7.13 -12.04
N THR A 134 14.10 6.81 -13.21
CA THR A 134 12.66 6.80 -13.48
C THR A 134 12.27 5.50 -14.17
N TRP A 135 10.98 5.22 -14.28
CA TRP A 135 10.48 4.09 -15.04
C TRP A 135 10.94 4.20 -16.51
N PRO A 136 11.36 3.10 -17.17
CA PRO A 136 11.27 1.69 -16.77
C PRO A 136 12.48 1.13 -15.99
N ASN A 137 13.50 1.95 -15.72
CA ASN A 137 14.72 1.46 -15.06
C ASN A 137 14.50 1.08 -13.59
N VAL A 138 13.53 1.73 -12.94
CA VAL A 138 13.11 1.44 -11.57
C VAL A 138 11.58 1.41 -11.46
N ASN A 139 11.07 0.62 -10.51
CA ASN A 139 9.63 0.38 -10.33
C ASN A 139 8.95 1.39 -9.40
N PHE A 140 9.72 2.11 -8.59
CA PHE A 140 9.25 3.06 -7.59
C PHE A 140 10.35 4.09 -7.29
N ASN A 141 10.01 5.15 -6.57
CA ASN A 141 10.96 6.16 -6.10
C ASN A 141 10.48 6.77 -4.76
N PHE A 142 11.24 7.70 -4.19
CA PHE A 142 10.98 8.37 -2.92
C PHE A 142 10.86 9.90 -3.10
N PRO A 143 9.89 10.39 -3.88
CA PRO A 143 9.67 11.84 -3.99
C PRO A 143 9.15 12.40 -2.66
N GLN A 144 9.49 13.66 -2.37
CA GLN A 144 9.00 14.39 -1.20
C GLN A 144 7.50 14.64 -1.33
N VAL A 145 6.74 14.25 -0.31
CA VAL A 145 5.29 14.49 -0.25
C VAL A 145 4.95 15.13 1.09
N HIS A 146 4.24 16.26 1.03
CA HIS A 146 3.72 16.92 2.22
C HIS A 146 2.45 16.19 2.70
N ILE A 147 2.37 15.92 4.00
CA ILE A 147 1.26 15.20 4.63
C ILE A 147 0.78 15.92 5.89
N ASP A 148 -0.52 16.18 5.99
CA ASP A 148 -1.12 16.84 7.16
C ASP A 148 -1.71 15.87 8.18
N LYS A 149 -1.73 14.56 7.87
CA LYS A 149 -2.34 13.54 8.74
C LYS A 149 -1.64 13.35 10.10
N ILE A 150 -0.39 13.78 10.20
CA ILE A 150 0.43 13.65 11.41
C ILE A 150 0.41 15.00 12.14
N GLU A 151 -0.13 15.01 13.36
CA GLU A 151 -0.05 16.16 14.25
C GLU A 151 1.35 16.22 14.87
N THR A 152 1.94 17.41 14.89
CA THR A 152 3.34 17.61 15.30
C THR A 152 3.47 18.58 16.47
N LYS A 153 2.41 19.33 16.80
CA LYS A 153 2.48 20.35 17.86
C LYS A 153 2.32 19.76 19.26
N ASP A 154 1.48 18.74 19.39
CA ASP A 154 1.09 18.15 20.68
C ASP A 154 1.45 16.65 20.78
N ASP A 155 2.27 16.14 19.84
CA ASP A 155 2.72 14.75 19.82
C ASP A 155 4.25 14.68 19.95
N ASP A 156 4.72 14.26 21.12
CA ASP A 156 6.14 14.13 21.45
C ASP A 156 6.90 13.15 20.52
N VAL A 157 6.18 12.20 19.90
CA VAL A 157 6.73 11.28 18.90
C VAL A 157 7.06 12.03 17.61
N TRP A 158 6.24 12.98 17.20
CA TRP A 158 6.32 13.65 15.90
C TRP A 158 6.75 15.12 15.96
N GLN A 159 7.16 15.61 17.13
CA GLN A 159 7.60 17.01 17.33
C GLN A 159 8.70 17.48 16.35
N TYR A 160 9.54 16.56 15.85
CA TYR A 160 10.63 16.85 14.90
C TYR A 160 10.28 16.51 13.44
N PHE A 161 9.07 16.01 13.18
CA PHE A 161 8.62 15.65 11.85
C PHE A 161 8.10 16.88 11.13
N GLU A 162 8.64 17.17 9.95
CA GLU A 162 8.32 18.39 9.20
C GLU A 162 7.08 18.24 8.32
N LYS A 163 6.19 17.29 8.63
CA LYS A 163 5.02 16.98 7.81
C LYS A 163 5.36 16.61 6.36
N ILE A 164 6.57 16.11 6.10
CA ILE A 164 7.04 15.71 4.77
C ILE A 164 7.60 14.30 4.87
N ILE A 165 7.01 13.36 4.13
CA ILE A 165 7.61 12.03 3.93
C ILE A 165 8.68 12.10 2.84
N ASN A 166 9.60 11.13 2.86
CA ASN A 166 10.76 11.08 1.98
C ASN A 166 11.55 12.40 1.98
N ASN A 167 11.61 13.08 3.13
CA ASN A 167 12.21 14.39 3.25
C ASN A 167 13.71 14.32 2.88
N ARG A 168 14.09 15.14 1.90
CA ARG A 168 15.44 15.17 1.33
C ARG A 168 15.96 16.58 1.42
N LYS A 169 17.09 16.75 2.13
CA LYS A 169 17.78 18.04 2.29
C LYS A 169 19.26 17.86 1.99
N ASN A 170 19.88 18.86 1.37
CA ASN A 170 21.32 18.85 1.06
C ASN A 170 21.77 17.58 0.32
N ASN A 171 20.96 17.13 -0.65
CA ASN A 171 21.18 15.92 -1.43
C ASN A 171 21.14 14.56 -0.71
N SER A 172 20.67 14.50 0.54
CA SER A 172 20.46 13.23 1.25
C SER A 172 19.09 13.19 1.92
N PHE A 173 18.53 11.99 2.05
CA PHE A 173 17.36 11.76 2.88
C PHE A 173 17.70 11.98 4.36
N ILE A 174 16.81 12.66 5.08
CA ILE A 174 16.98 12.87 6.52
C ILE A 174 16.76 11.55 7.23
N SER A 175 17.70 11.12 8.07
CA SER A 175 17.57 9.91 8.89
C SER A 175 16.91 10.23 10.23
N ASN A 176 16.16 9.25 10.75
CA ASN A 176 15.75 9.29 12.15
C ASN A 176 16.97 8.98 13.03
N SER A 177 17.08 9.64 14.19
CA SER A 177 18.21 9.44 15.10
C SER A 177 17.77 9.43 16.57
N ALA A 178 18.66 8.97 17.44
CA ALA A 178 18.50 8.95 18.87
C ALA A 178 19.84 9.38 19.50
N ASP A 179 19.86 10.50 20.19
CA ASP A 179 21.08 11.05 20.81
C ASP A 179 21.00 10.95 22.34
N TYR A 180 22.12 10.88 23.05
CA TYR A 180 22.16 10.88 24.52
C TYR A 180 22.68 12.22 25.04
N ILE A 181 21.81 13.00 25.69
CA ILE A 181 22.08 14.35 26.17
C ILE A 181 21.64 14.42 27.64
N GLU A 182 22.51 14.88 28.53
CA GLU A 182 22.18 15.14 29.96
C GLU A 182 21.48 13.97 30.70
N ASN A 183 21.98 12.74 30.50
CA ASN A 183 21.41 11.51 31.07
C ASN A 183 20.02 11.10 30.55
N GLN A 184 19.57 11.73 29.47
CA GLN A 184 18.36 11.34 28.75
C GLN A 184 18.74 11.05 27.31
N THR A 185 18.15 10.01 26.72
CA THR A 185 18.18 9.92 25.26
C THR A 185 17.18 10.98 24.73
N VAL A 186 17.36 11.55 23.54
CA VAL A 186 16.33 12.27 22.76
C VAL A 186 16.12 11.61 21.38
N THR A 187 14.88 11.29 20.98
CA THR A 187 14.53 10.80 19.63
C THR A 187 14.26 11.93 18.66
N TYR A 188 14.73 11.78 17.43
CA TYR A 188 14.43 12.67 16.32
C TYR A 188 13.75 11.88 15.19
N ASN A 189 12.44 11.69 15.28
CA ASN A 189 11.62 11.14 14.21
C ASN A 189 11.37 12.23 13.16
N ARG A 190 12.22 12.27 12.12
CA ARG A 190 12.23 13.34 11.11
C ARG A 190 11.71 12.90 9.74
N ASN A 191 11.66 11.60 9.48
CA ASN A 191 11.37 11.09 8.15
C ASN A 191 10.72 9.70 8.15
N ILE A 192 9.77 9.53 7.22
CA ILE A 192 9.18 8.25 6.86
C ILE A 192 9.62 7.97 5.41
N LEU A 193 10.33 6.87 5.20
CA LEU A 193 10.80 6.44 3.88
C LEU A 193 9.76 5.50 3.27
N GLN A 194 8.77 6.08 2.60
CA GLN A 194 7.71 5.36 1.91
C GLN A 194 8.01 5.28 0.41
N PRO A 195 8.17 4.08 -0.17
CA PRO A 195 8.36 3.93 -1.60
C PRO A 195 7.06 4.25 -2.33
N LEU A 196 7.08 5.15 -3.31
CA LEU A 196 5.92 5.43 -4.15
C LEU A 196 6.09 4.72 -5.51
N PRO A 197 5.27 3.71 -5.82
CA PRO A 197 5.32 3.00 -7.10
C PRO A 197 5.00 3.92 -8.27
N TYR A 198 5.67 3.70 -9.41
CA TYR A 198 5.34 4.40 -10.65
C TYR A 198 3.99 3.94 -11.20
N TRP A 199 3.22 4.87 -11.78
CA TRP A 199 1.91 4.55 -12.38
C TRP A 199 2.03 3.48 -13.47
N LEU A 200 3.04 3.60 -14.34
CA LEU A 200 3.32 2.63 -15.38
C LEU A 200 3.74 1.26 -14.83
N HIS A 201 4.40 1.20 -13.66
CA HIS A 201 4.71 -0.07 -13.02
C HIS A 201 3.44 -0.80 -12.55
N ILE A 202 2.52 -0.08 -11.89
CA ILE A 202 1.25 -0.63 -11.42
C ILE A 202 0.41 -1.08 -12.62
N LEU A 203 0.30 -0.25 -13.65
CA LEU A 203 -0.45 -0.57 -14.87
C LEU A 203 0.11 -1.81 -15.56
N HIS A 204 1.43 -1.87 -15.72
CA HIS A 204 2.10 -3.02 -16.32
C HIS A 204 1.88 -4.32 -15.51
N ARG A 205 1.96 -4.26 -14.17
CA ARG A 205 1.71 -5.43 -13.32
C ARG A 205 0.25 -5.86 -13.30
N GLY A 206 -0.69 -4.91 -13.22
CA GLY A 206 -2.11 -5.21 -13.29
C GLY A 206 -2.52 -5.85 -14.61
N MET A 207 -1.95 -5.43 -15.75
CA MET A 207 -2.18 -6.06 -17.05
C MET A 207 -1.58 -7.47 -17.13
N ILE A 208 -0.34 -7.66 -16.64
CA ILE A 208 0.30 -8.98 -16.58
C ILE A 208 -0.51 -9.96 -15.72
N ASP A 209 -1.03 -9.51 -14.58
CA ASP A 209 -1.85 -10.33 -13.68
C ASP A 209 -3.19 -10.73 -14.32
N SER A 210 -3.63 -9.99 -15.35
CA SER A 210 -4.76 -10.35 -16.22
C SER A 210 -4.37 -11.20 -17.44
N GLY A 211 -3.08 -11.50 -17.63
CA GLY A 211 -2.58 -12.25 -18.78
C GLY A 211 -2.32 -11.43 -20.05
N TYR A 212 -2.28 -10.09 -19.94
CA TYR A 212 -2.04 -9.17 -21.06
C TYR A 212 -0.69 -8.49 -20.99
N ILE A 213 -0.18 -8.08 -22.15
CA ILE A 213 1.00 -7.26 -22.30
C ILE A 213 0.53 -5.83 -22.61
N LEU A 214 0.90 -4.88 -21.75
CA LEU A 214 0.63 -3.45 -21.97
C LEU A 214 1.42 -2.96 -23.18
N SER A 215 0.77 -2.19 -24.06
CA SER A 215 1.33 -1.60 -25.27
C SER A 215 0.62 -0.29 -25.63
N GLY A 216 1.10 0.43 -26.64
CA GLY A 216 0.51 1.69 -27.12
C GLY A 216 1.25 2.95 -26.66
N ASP A 217 0.66 4.10 -26.95
CA ASP A 217 1.25 5.43 -26.68
C ASP A 217 1.61 5.63 -25.20
N ILE A 218 0.88 5.01 -24.27
CA ILE A 218 1.07 5.20 -22.82
C ILE A 218 2.49 4.88 -22.35
N ILE A 219 3.16 3.91 -22.96
CA ILE A 219 4.52 3.49 -22.56
C ILE A 219 5.52 4.64 -22.76
N ASN A 220 5.25 5.50 -23.75
CA ASN A 220 6.12 6.59 -24.14
C ASN A 220 5.67 7.95 -23.56
N ASP A 221 4.65 7.97 -22.70
CA ASP A 221 4.19 9.22 -22.10
C ASP A 221 5.18 9.71 -21.03
N LEU A 222 5.89 10.80 -21.35
CA LEU A 222 6.94 11.38 -20.52
C LEU A 222 6.47 11.81 -19.12
N PHE A 223 5.18 12.15 -18.98
CA PHE A 223 4.62 12.49 -17.68
C PHE A 223 4.39 11.22 -16.86
N LEU A 224 3.74 10.21 -17.43
CA LEU A 224 3.42 8.96 -16.74
C LEU A 224 4.68 8.13 -16.38
N GLN A 225 5.77 8.26 -17.15
CA GLN A 225 7.08 7.70 -16.80
C GLN A 225 7.66 8.26 -15.49
N LYS A 226 7.20 9.44 -15.07
CA LYS A 226 7.62 10.11 -13.82
C LYS A 226 6.53 10.14 -12.75
N ALA A 227 5.29 9.81 -13.12
CA ALA A 227 4.15 9.82 -12.20
C ALA A 227 4.26 8.69 -11.17
N THR A 228 4.20 9.05 -9.89
CA THR A 228 4.24 8.11 -8.77
C THR A 228 2.92 8.14 -8.01
N LEU A 229 2.55 7.02 -7.41
CA LEU A 229 1.30 6.88 -6.67
C LEU A 229 1.56 6.99 -5.16
N TYR A 230 0.95 7.97 -4.52
CA TYR A 230 0.90 8.09 -3.07
C TYR A 230 -0.30 7.31 -2.53
N GLY A 231 -0.05 6.38 -1.62
CA GLY A 231 -1.08 5.78 -0.78
C GLY A 231 -1.02 6.38 0.63
N ASP A 232 -2.16 6.76 1.18
CA ASP A 232 -2.24 7.18 2.58
C ASP A 232 -2.21 5.94 3.49
N VAL A 233 -0.99 5.51 3.82
CA VAL A 233 -0.70 4.30 4.60
C VAL A 233 0.40 4.59 5.62
N ASP A 234 0.46 3.78 6.67
CA ASP A 234 1.52 3.86 7.67
C ASP A 234 2.66 2.91 7.27
N TYR A 235 3.57 3.42 6.44
CA TYR A 235 4.75 2.69 5.97
C TYR A 235 5.94 2.86 6.93
N TYR A 236 5.77 2.48 8.19
CA TYR A 236 6.82 2.52 9.20
C TYR A 236 6.51 1.54 10.34
N TYR A 237 7.54 1.15 11.09
CA TYR A 237 7.37 0.33 12.27
C TYR A 237 7.40 1.19 13.54
N LYS A 238 6.34 1.08 14.36
CA LYS A 238 6.33 1.57 15.73
C LYS A 238 6.99 0.53 16.62
N ASN A 239 8.01 0.93 17.32
CA ASN A 239 8.81 0.05 18.11
C ASN A 239 8.18 -0.23 19.50
N GLU A 240 7.32 -1.24 19.55
CA GLU A 240 6.77 -1.82 20.80
C GLU A 240 7.76 -2.87 21.38
N MET A 241 8.89 -2.40 21.91
CA MET A 241 9.81 -3.21 22.72
C MET A 241 9.22 -3.53 24.12
N GLU A 242 9.64 -4.66 24.68
CA GLU A 242 9.33 -5.01 26.07
C GLU A 242 10.60 -4.87 26.93
N PHE A 243 10.44 -4.35 28.14
CA PHE A 243 11.50 -4.38 29.14
C PHE A 243 11.75 -5.84 29.55
N LEU A 244 13.00 -6.29 29.47
CA LEU A 244 13.40 -7.58 30.01
C LEU A 244 14.01 -7.38 31.39
N GLU A 245 13.21 -7.66 32.42
CA GLU A 245 13.61 -7.56 33.81
C GLU A 245 14.73 -8.53 34.15
N ARG A 246 15.62 -8.06 35.04
CA ARG A 246 16.89 -8.66 35.47
C ARG A 246 17.03 -10.16 35.27
N VAL A 247 17.84 -10.52 34.28
CA VAL A 247 18.23 -11.91 34.07
C VAL A 247 19.42 -12.25 34.96
N ARG A 248 19.33 -13.37 35.66
CA ARG A 248 20.36 -13.88 36.56
C ARG A 248 20.97 -15.15 35.97
N VAL A 249 22.26 -15.09 35.64
CA VAL A 249 23.01 -16.29 35.24
C VAL A 249 23.55 -16.94 36.51
N LYS A 250 22.99 -18.11 36.83
CA LYS A 250 23.41 -18.90 37.99
C LYS A 250 24.82 -19.44 37.82
N ARG A 251 25.51 -19.64 38.94
CA ARG A 251 26.89 -20.13 39.00
C ARG A 251 27.05 -21.56 38.47
N ASP A 252 26.02 -22.38 38.58
CA ASP A 252 25.98 -23.76 38.03
C ASP A 252 25.67 -23.82 36.52
N SER A 253 25.31 -22.69 35.91
CA SER A 253 25.01 -22.59 34.47
C SER A 253 26.29 -22.42 33.64
N TYR A 254 27.16 -23.43 33.61
CA TYR A 254 28.36 -23.46 32.77
C TYR A 254 28.27 -24.55 31.70
N TYR A 255 28.84 -24.29 30.52
CA TYR A 255 28.95 -25.29 29.45
C TYR A 255 30.31 -26.02 29.47
N PHE A 256 31.28 -25.49 30.21
CA PHE A 256 32.61 -26.07 30.35
C PHE A 256 33.09 -25.91 31.79
N LYS A 257 33.67 -26.98 32.33
CA LYS A 257 34.34 -27.03 33.64
C LYS A 257 35.66 -27.77 33.50
N ALA A 258 36.77 -27.12 33.84
CA ALA A 258 38.08 -27.74 33.84
C ALA A 258 38.25 -28.59 35.11
N SER A 259 37.99 -29.89 35.02
CA SER A 259 38.11 -30.83 36.14
C SER A 259 39.55 -31.07 36.60
N ASN A 260 40.55 -30.77 35.76
CA ASN A 260 41.96 -31.10 35.98
C ASN A 260 42.82 -29.88 36.37
N GLN A 261 42.22 -28.69 36.51
CA GLN A 261 42.89 -27.45 36.94
C GLN A 261 42.27 -27.00 38.27
N ILE A 262 42.34 -27.86 39.30
CA ILE A 262 42.00 -27.44 40.66
C ILE A 262 43.23 -26.77 41.24
N ILE A 263 43.17 -25.46 41.43
CA ILE A 263 44.21 -24.68 42.08
C ILE A 263 43.57 -24.02 43.30
N ASN A 264 44.10 -24.29 44.50
CA ASN A 264 43.58 -23.80 45.78
C ASN A 264 42.07 -24.04 46.00
N ASP A 265 41.56 -25.23 45.62
CA ASP A 265 40.14 -25.61 45.67
C ASP A 265 39.22 -24.89 44.68
N TYR A 266 39.73 -24.18 43.67
CA TYR A 266 38.89 -23.58 42.61
C TYR A 266 39.01 -24.34 41.30
N TYR A 267 37.91 -24.44 40.55
CA TYR A 267 37.92 -24.89 39.15
C TYR A 267 37.44 -23.79 38.21
N TYR A 268 38.01 -23.78 37.01
CA TYR A 268 37.68 -22.84 35.95
C TYR A 268 36.41 -23.25 35.18
N CYS A 269 35.52 -22.29 34.96
CA CYS A 269 34.25 -22.45 34.28
C CYS A 269 34.10 -21.48 33.10
N LYS A 270 33.43 -21.92 32.04
CA LYS A 270 32.93 -21.03 30.99
C LYS A 270 31.41 -21.08 30.92
N HIS A 271 30.82 -19.91 30.83
CA HIS A 271 29.38 -19.70 30.80
C HIS A 271 28.98 -19.19 29.42
N LEU A 272 27.81 -19.64 28.97
CA LEU A 272 27.19 -19.18 27.75
C LEU A 272 25.71 -19.01 27.99
N HIS A 273 25.20 -17.82 27.74
CA HIS A 273 23.78 -17.51 27.88
C HIS A 273 23.25 -16.81 26.65
N ASN A 274 22.13 -17.30 26.12
CA ASN A 274 21.47 -16.75 24.93
C ASN A 274 20.13 -16.16 25.34
N GLN A 275 19.95 -14.87 25.06
CA GLN A 275 18.71 -14.16 25.28
C GLN A 275 18.09 -13.78 23.93
N PRO A 276 16.93 -14.34 23.55
CA PRO A 276 16.20 -13.85 22.42
C PRO A 276 15.64 -12.45 22.73
N LEU A 277 15.75 -11.57 21.76
CA LEU A 277 15.25 -10.20 21.82
C LEU A 277 14.35 -9.96 20.62
N LYS A 278 13.12 -9.51 20.90
CA LYS A 278 12.14 -9.17 19.86
C LYS A 278 12.14 -7.67 19.66
N GLY A 279 12.15 -7.25 18.40
CA GLY A 279 12.01 -5.84 18.03
C GLY A 279 13.31 -5.24 17.47
N ILE A 280 13.10 -4.30 16.57
CA ILE A 280 14.13 -3.52 15.90
C ILE A 280 14.43 -2.28 16.75
N GLY A 281 15.68 -1.87 16.91
CA GLY A 281 16.03 -0.57 17.49
C GLY A 281 17.21 -0.60 18.46
N SER A 282 17.29 0.41 19.34
CA SER A 282 18.42 0.61 20.25
C SER A 282 18.14 0.09 21.65
N TYR A 283 19.11 -0.63 22.20
CA TYR A 283 19.04 -1.22 23.53
C TYR A 283 20.26 -0.80 24.35
N ARG A 284 20.04 -0.52 25.63
CA ARG A 284 21.09 -0.34 26.63
C ARG A 284 21.11 -1.57 27.52
N ILE A 285 22.26 -2.22 27.61
CA ILE A 285 22.45 -3.35 28.52
C ILE A 285 23.26 -2.86 29.70
N PHE A 286 22.70 -2.97 30.89
CA PHE A 286 23.44 -2.86 32.14
C PHE A 286 23.85 -4.26 32.55
N TYR A 287 25.11 -4.46 32.89
CA TYR A 287 25.59 -5.73 33.39
C TYR A 287 26.36 -5.57 34.69
N LEU A 288 26.32 -6.64 35.49
CA LEU A 288 27.04 -6.79 36.74
C LEU A 288 27.67 -8.18 36.76
N TYR A 289 29.00 -8.21 36.75
CA TYR A 289 29.77 -9.44 36.95
C TYR A 289 30.18 -9.59 38.41
N HIS A 290 29.88 -10.75 38.97
CA HIS A 290 30.14 -11.12 40.36
C HIS A 290 30.74 -12.55 40.46
N GLY A 291 31.48 -12.97 39.43
CA GLY A 291 32.23 -14.23 39.46
C GLY A 291 33.61 -14.07 40.11
N GLN A 292 34.15 -15.15 40.66
CA GLN A 292 35.53 -15.19 41.16
C GLN A 292 36.50 -15.32 39.98
N PHE A 293 37.75 -14.92 40.16
CA PHE A 293 38.77 -15.05 39.12
C PHE A 293 39.64 -16.27 39.32
N ALA A 294 40.01 -16.93 38.21
CA ALA A 294 41.03 -17.96 38.21
C ALA A 294 42.39 -17.28 37.93
N PRO A 295 43.38 -17.36 38.83
CA PRO A 295 44.70 -16.82 38.60
C PRO A 295 45.47 -17.67 37.57
N GLY A 296 46.22 -16.99 36.71
CA GLY A 296 47.00 -17.61 35.63
C GLY A 296 46.21 -17.97 34.37
N GLU A 297 44.88 -17.86 34.38
CA GLU A 297 44.00 -18.02 33.21
C GLU A 297 43.37 -16.67 32.83
N ASN A 298 43.17 -16.42 31.55
CA ASN A 298 42.54 -15.18 31.09
C ASN A 298 41.03 -15.23 31.39
N ASN A 299 40.59 -14.52 32.43
CA ASN A 299 39.17 -14.25 32.65
C ASN A 299 38.71 -13.22 31.62
N TYR A 300 37.61 -13.52 30.94
CA TYR A 300 37.07 -12.65 29.90
C TYR A 300 35.56 -12.58 29.99
N PHE A 301 35.02 -11.51 29.44
CA PHE A 301 33.61 -11.42 29.09
C PHE A 301 33.51 -10.94 27.64
N LYS A 302 32.58 -11.52 26.88
CA LYS A 302 32.25 -11.17 25.51
C LYS A 302 30.75 -11.17 25.35
N ILE A 303 30.26 -10.16 24.67
CA ILE A 303 28.84 -10.02 24.36
C ILE A 303 28.70 -9.93 22.85
N TYR A 304 27.80 -10.74 22.33
CA TYR A 304 27.52 -10.83 20.91
C TYR A 304 26.08 -10.44 20.64
N VAL A 305 25.85 -9.75 19.53
CA VAL A 305 24.53 -9.53 18.94
C VAL A 305 24.58 -10.17 17.56
N ASN A 306 23.73 -11.16 17.31
CA ASN A 306 23.67 -11.92 16.05
C ASN A 306 25.06 -12.43 15.59
N ASN A 307 25.83 -12.96 16.54
CA ASN A 307 27.21 -13.46 16.38
C ASN A 307 28.30 -12.40 16.11
N ILE A 308 27.98 -11.11 16.10
CA ILE A 308 28.96 -10.03 16.04
C ILE A 308 29.34 -9.62 17.46
N ILE A 309 30.63 -9.56 17.78
CA ILE A 309 31.10 -9.06 19.09
C ILE A 309 30.81 -7.57 19.16
N VAL A 310 29.95 -7.17 20.09
CA VAL A 310 29.61 -5.76 20.34
C VAL A 310 30.36 -5.20 21.54
N PHE A 311 30.79 -6.07 22.46
CA PHE A 311 31.51 -5.68 23.65
C PHE A 311 32.40 -6.83 24.13
N SER A 312 33.62 -6.52 24.58
CA SER A 312 34.52 -7.50 25.17
C SER A 312 35.50 -6.85 26.12
N GLY A 313 35.88 -7.57 27.16
CA GLY A 313 36.95 -7.18 28.07
C GLY A 313 37.65 -8.39 28.63
N THR A 314 38.87 -8.13 29.11
CA THR A 314 39.71 -9.12 29.78
C THR A 314 39.99 -8.59 31.17
N ILE A 315 39.87 -9.45 32.17
CA ILE A 315 40.16 -9.12 33.55
C ILE A 315 41.35 -9.99 33.96
N THR A 316 42.48 -9.36 34.20
CA THR A 316 43.67 -10.00 34.72
C THR A 316 43.75 -9.72 36.21
N ASP A 317 43.50 -10.74 37.01
CA ASP A 317 43.75 -10.71 38.45
C ASP A 317 44.67 -11.87 38.80
N ASN A 318 45.59 -11.63 39.73
CA ASN A 318 46.58 -12.61 40.18
C ASN A 318 46.14 -13.34 41.45
N ASP A 319 45.04 -12.91 42.09
CA ASP A 319 44.52 -13.50 43.32
C ASP A 319 43.14 -14.18 43.11
N PHE A 320 42.85 -15.19 43.95
CA PHE A 320 41.60 -15.98 43.96
C PHE A 320 40.40 -15.25 44.57
N ASP A 321 40.48 -13.92 44.68
CA ASP A 321 39.49 -13.15 45.41
C ASP A 321 38.26 -12.87 44.55
N TYR A 322 37.12 -12.74 45.25
CA TYR A 322 36.03 -11.98 44.67
C TYR A 322 36.57 -10.58 44.39
N PRO A 323 36.25 -9.96 43.25
CA PRO A 323 36.55 -8.56 43.10
C PRO A 323 35.92 -7.82 44.30
N ASP A 324 36.75 -7.14 45.11
CA ASP A 324 36.32 -6.33 46.25
C ASP A 324 35.21 -5.33 45.85
N THR A 325 35.17 -4.99 44.55
CA THR A 325 34.13 -4.19 43.93
C THR A 325 33.54 -4.94 42.73
N PRO A 326 32.23 -5.28 42.72
CA PRO A 326 31.56 -5.87 41.57
C PRO A 326 31.84 -5.08 40.28
N ILE A 327 32.12 -5.78 39.18
CA ILE A 327 32.39 -5.13 37.91
C ILE A 327 31.05 -4.82 37.25
N TYR A 328 30.70 -3.55 37.22
CA TYR A 328 29.53 -3.05 36.52
C TYR A 328 29.96 -2.31 35.26
N GLY A 329 29.08 -2.33 34.28
CA GLY A 329 29.20 -1.48 33.11
C GLY A 329 27.93 -1.47 32.32
N ASP A 330 27.91 -0.62 31.32
CA ASP A 330 26.83 -0.55 30.37
C ASP A 330 27.37 -0.34 28.97
N PHE A 331 26.59 -0.77 27.99
CA PHE A 331 26.85 -0.45 26.60
C PHE A 331 25.52 -0.36 25.85
N THR A 332 25.56 0.35 24.74
CA THR A 332 24.43 0.51 23.83
C THR A 332 24.73 -0.20 22.52
N PHE A 333 23.70 -0.76 21.90
CA PHE A 333 23.78 -1.28 20.55
C PHE A 333 22.45 -1.05 19.82
N THR A 334 22.50 -1.00 18.50
CA THR A 334 21.33 -0.87 17.64
C THR A 334 21.24 -2.10 16.74
N THR A 335 20.03 -2.62 16.57
CA THR A 335 19.74 -3.73 15.65
C THR A 335 18.63 -3.38 14.68
N ASN A 336 18.75 -3.87 13.45
CA ASN A 336 17.78 -3.74 12.37
C ASN A 336 16.93 -5.02 12.15
N GLU A 337 17.14 -6.06 12.95
CA GLU A 337 16.45 -7.35 12.80
C GLU A 337 15.29 -7.50 13.78
N LYS A 338 14.21 -8.16 13.36
CA LYS A 338 13.00 -8.38 14.20
C LYS A 338 13.24 -9.36 15.34
N ILE A 339 14.17 -10.29 15.14
CA ILE A 339 14.55 -11.30 16.12
C ILE A 339 16.07 -11.24 16.22
N ASN A 340 16.56 -10.96 17.42
CA ASN A 340 17.98 -10.92 17.72
C ASN A 340 18.30 -11.96 18.78
N ILE A 341 19.53 -12.45 18.76
CA ILE A 341 20.06 -13.28 19.83
C ILE A 341 21.23 -12.52 20.45
N ILE A 342 21.04 -12.10 21.70
CA ILE A 342 22.14 -11.60 22.51
C ILE A 342 22.79 -12.81 23.18
N LYS A 343 24.09 -12.96 22.97
CA LYS A 343 24.87 -14.04 23.57
C LYS A 343 25.91 -13.46 24.51
N PHE A 344 25.85 -13.88 25.77
CA PHE A 344 26.83 -13.56 26.80
C PHE A 344 27.75 -14.75 26.98
N GLU A 345 29.04 -14.55 26.78
CA GLU A 345 30.08 -15.56 27.01
C GLU A 345 31.10 -15.01 28.00
N PHE A 346 31.31 -15.70 29.11
CA PHE A 346 32.27 -15.26 30.12
C PHE A 346 32.91 -16.44 30.85
N ALA A 347 34.07 -16.18 31.43
CA ALA A 347 34.83 -17.12 32.23
C ALA A 347 34.82 -16.72 33.70
N SER A 348 34.76 -17.71 34.60
CA SER A 348 34.83 -17.49 36.05
C SER A 348 35.52 -18.66 36.75
N ALA A 349 35.99 -18.44 37.97
CA ALA A 349 36.39 -19.49 38.91
C ALA A 349 35.24 -19.83 39.87
N GLN A 350 35.21 -21.07 40.34
CA GLN A 350 34.27 -21.53 41.36
C GLN A 350 34.97 -22.39 42.41
N LEU A 351 34.77 -22.07 43.68
CA LEU A 351 35.24 -22.86 44.81
C LEU A 351 34.56 -24.25 44.88
N PHE A 352 35.35 -25.27 45.13
CA PHE A 352 34.94 -26.66 45.30
C PHE A 352 34.07 -26.82 46.55
N GLY A 353 32.91 -27.46 46.40
CA GLY A 353 32.01 -27.77 47.52
C GLY A 353 31.17 -26.60 48.05
N ASN A 354 31.25 -25.41 47.42
CA ASN A 354 30.48 -24.24 47.84
C ASN A 354 29.10 -24.18 47.16
N ASP A 355 28.11 -23.61 47.87
CA ASP A 355 26.71 -23.58 47.47
C ASP A 355 26.50 -23.04 46.03
N THR A 356 25.71 -23.78 45.25
CA THR A 356 25.51 -23.59 43.81
C THR A 356 24.49 -22.51 43.47
N ASP A 357 23.82 -21.92 44.45
CA ASP A 357 22.67 -21.01 44.25
C ASP A 357 23.03 -19.53 44.02
N GLY A 358 24.32 -19.18 44.01
CA GLY A 358 24.76 -17.81 43.68
C GLY A 358 24.63 -17.49 42.19
N ALA A 359 24.42 -16.22 41.85
CA ALA A 359 24.53 -15.73 40.47
C ALA A 359 25.92 -15.12 40.24
N VAL A 360 26.48 -15.37 39.06
CA VAL A 360 27.82 -14.89 38.64
C VAL A 360 27.73 -13.71 37.68
N PHE A 361 26.59 -13.54 37.02
CA PHE A 361 26.35 -12.46 36.09
C PHE A 361 24.89 -12.05 36.13
N PHE A 362 24.65 -10.75 36.20
CA PHE A 362 23.33 -10.13 36.10
C PHE A 362 23.35 -9.19 34.92
N TYR A 363 22.25 -9.14 34.20
CA TYR A 363 22.06 -8.08 33.22
C TYR A 363 20.60 -7.70 33.08
N ASP A 364 20.41 -6.42 32.77
CA ASP A 364 19.11 -5.80 32.48
C ASP A 364 19.19 -5.32 31.02
N ILE A 365 18.26 -5.75 30.16
CA ILE A 365 18.18 -5.28 28.75
C ILE A 365 17.06 -4.26 28.69
N ASN A 366 17.47 -3.01 28.56
CA ASN A 366 16.55 -1.90 28.58
C ASN A 366 16.39 -1.41 27.15
N PRO A 367 15.21 -1.57 26.54
CA PRO A 367 14.88 -0.80 25.35
C PRO A 367 15.07 0.68 25.68
N MET A 368 15.74 1.40 24.79
CA MET A 368 15.95 2.83 24.97
C MET A 368 14.66 3.57 24.62
N TYR A 369 13.78 3.67 25.61
CA TYR A 369 12.58 4.50 25.57
C TYR A 369 12.83 5.87 26.16
N TYR A 370 12.12 6.84 25.59
CA TYR A 370 11.92 8.15 26.19
C TYR A 370 10.61 8.11 26.95
N TYR A 371 10.38 9.03 27.87
CA TYR A 371 9.08 9.21 28.49
C TYR A 371 8.62 10.65 28.26
N ASP A 372 7.34 10.85 27.95
CA ASP A 372 6.73 12.19 27.94
C ASP A 372 6.64 12.77 29.37
N GLU A 373 6.18 14.02 29.51
CA GLU A 373 5.97 14.67 30.83
C GLU A 373 5.01 13.89 31.74
N ASN A 374 4.21 12.97 31.17
CA ASN A 374 3.26 12.10 31.85
C ASN A 374 3.82 10.69 32.13
N ASN A 375 5.13 10.47 31.92
CA ASN A 375 5.81 9.20 32.13
C ASN A 375 5.34 8.06 31.19
N THR A 376 4.96 8.39 29.95
CA THR A 376 4.54 7.47 28.87
C THR A 376 5.68 7.26 27.86
N PRO A 377 5.99 6.01 27.46
CA PRO A 377 7.11 5.75 26.57
C PRO A 377 6.93 6.34 25.15
N ILE A 378 7.82 7.24 24.70
CA ILE A 378 7.86 7.76 23.32
C ILE A 378 8.52 6.71 22.42
N THR A 379 7.86 6.40 21.31
CA THR A 379 8.30 5.36 20.39
C THR A 379 9.22 5.91 19.30
N THR A 380 10.36 5.25 19.05
CA THR A 380 11.19 5.53 17.87
C THR A 380 10.54 4.96 16.61
N ILE A 381 10.44 5.77 15.56
CA ILE A 381 9.92 5.36 14.24
C ILE A 381 11.04 4.76 13.40
N ILE A 382 10.85 3.52 12.96
CA ILE A 382 11.86 2.76 12.23
C ILE A 382 11.39 2.54 10.80
N ASN A 383 12.23 2.98 9.85
CA ASN A 383 12.09 2.63 8.44
C ASN A 383 12.69 1.24 8.23
N GLU A 384 11.85 0.26 7.89
CA GLU A 384 12.30 -1.11 7.67
C GLU A 384 13.30 -1.15 6.49
N ASN A 385 14.32 -2.02 6.58
CA ASN A 385 15.25 -2.26 5.48
C ASN A 385 14.64 -3.21 4.43
N LYS A 386 13.41 -2.90 4.02
CA LYS A 386 12.54 -3.72 3.17
C LYS A 386 11.71 -2.84 2.26
N ILE A 387 11.53 -3.31 1.03
CA ILE A 387 10.59 -2.76 0.08
C ILE A 387 9.39 -3.71 -0.04
N ASP A 388 8.19 -3.18 0.19
CA ASP A 388 6.94 -3.89 -0.02
C ASP A 388 5.90 -2.94 -0.64
N LEU A 389 5.87 -2.87 -1.98
CA LEU A 389 4.98 -1.96 -2.70
C LEU A 389 3.50 -2.28 -2.50
N THR A 390 3.17 -3.53 -2.14
CA THR A 390 1.78 -3.94 -1.84
C THR A 390 1.20 -3.21 -0.63
N LYS A 391 2.08 -2.72 0.27
CA LYS A 391 1.70 -1.92 1.44
C LYS A 391 1.75 -0.41 1.19
N ALA A 392 2.27 0.03 0.05
CA ALA A 392 2.51 1.44 -0.24
C ALA A 392 1.45 2.07 -1.16
N VAL A 393 0.53 1.26 -1.68
CA VAL A 393 -0.56 1.66 -2.58
C VAL A 393 -1.85 1.95 -1.79
N PRO A 394 -2.73 2.84 -2.29
CA PRO A 394 -4.03 3.12 -1.69
C PRO A 394 -4.99 1.92 -1.81
N ASP A 395 -6.03 1.92 -0.98
CA ASP A 395 -7.10 0.91 -1.01
C ASP A 395 -8.12 1.19 -2.12
N ILE A 396 -7.71 0.95 -3.37
CA ILE A 396 -8.56 1.03 -4.57
C ILE A 396 -8.40 -0.23 -5.42
N THR A 397 -9.35 -0.45 -6.33
CA THR A 397 -9.26 -1.53 -7.31
C THR A 397 -8.36 -1.15 -8.48
N PHE A 398 -7.82 -2.15 -9.18
CA PHE A 398 -7.05 -1.90 -10.39
C PHE A 398 -7.91 -1.29 -11.51
N GLY A 399 -9.18 -1.68 -11.61
CA GLY A 399 -10.13 -1.09 -12.56
C GLY A 399 -10.31 0.40 -12.35
N ASP A 400 -10.49 0.84 -11.09
CA ASP A 400 -10.60 2.26 -10.76
C ASP A 400 -9.33 3.03 -11.08
N PHE A 401 -8.16 2.43 -10.82
CA PHE A 401 -6.88 3.02 -11.21
C PHE A 401 -6.76 3.22 -12.73
N VAL A 402 -7.18 2.23 -13.54
CA VAL A 402 -7.19 2.35 -15.00
C VAL A 402 -8.17 3.43 -15.47
N LYS A 403 -9.36 3.54 -14.85
CA LYS A 403 -10.34 4.60 -15.14
C LYS A 403 -9.77 6.00 -14.86
N VAL A 404 -9.03 6.17 -13.75
CA VAL A 404 -8.37 7.45 -13.44
C VAL A 404 -7.39 7.82 -14.54
N ILE A 405 -6.55 6.89 -15.01
CA ILE A 405 -5.60 7.18 -16.10
C ILE A 405 -6.34 7.56 -17.38
N LYS A 406 -7.36 6.77 -17.75
CA LYS A 406 -8.19 7.00 -18.93
C LYS A 406 -8.83 8.39 -18.93
N ASN A 407 -9.51 8.74 -17.83
CA ASN A 407 -10.27 9.98 -17.71
C ASN A 407 -9.35 11.20 -17.58
N TRP A 408 -8.25 11.09 -16.81
CA TRP A 408 -7.36 12.22 -16.59
C TRP A 408 -6.48 12.50 -17.82
N PHE A 409 -5.97 11.46 -18.50
CA PHE A 409 -5.02 11.61 -19.60
C PHE A 409 -5.62 11.36 -20.99
N ASN A 410 -6.93 11.15 -21.08
CA ASN A 410 -7.67 10.94 -22.33
C ASN A 410 -7.15 9.78 -23.18
N TYR A 411 -6.89 8.65 -22.52
CA TYR A 411 -6.50 7.39 -23.16
C TYR A 411 -7.72 6.53 -23.46
N ASP A 412 -7.61 5.68 -24.47
CA ASP A 412 -8.50 4.54 -24.68
C ASP A 412 -7.78 3.25 -24.34
N LEU A 413 -8.52 2.22 -23.92
CA LEU A 413 -7.98 0.88 -23.67
C LEU A 413 -8.72 -0.12 -24.56
N ARG A 414 -7.95 -0.78 -25.44
CA ARG A 414 -8.46 -1.84 -26.32
C ARG A 414 -7.67 -3.11 -26.12
N VAL A 415 -8.34 -4.25 -26.24
CA VAL A 415 -7.70 -5.56 -26.15
C VAL A 415 -7.66 -6.19 -27.53
N GLN A 416 -6.46 -6.57 -27.97
CA GLN A 416 -6.27 -7.30 -29.22
C GLN A 416 -5.42 -8.55 -28.95
N GLY A 417 -6.05 -9.71 -28.89
CA GLY A 417 -5.38 -10.95 -28.54
C GLY A 417 -4.84 -10.89 -27.10
N ASN A 418 -3.51 -10.95 -26.95
CA ASN A 418 -2.81 -10.83 -25.67
C ASN A 418 -2.28 -9.42 -25.38
N LEU A 419 -2.57 -8.44 -26.24
CA LEU A 419 -2.13 -7.06 -26.07
C LEU A 419 -3.25 -6.21 -25.48
N ALA A 420 -2.94 -5.51 -24.39
CA ALA A 420 -3.73 -4.39 -23.89
C ALA A 420 -3.11 -3.11 -24.47
N ILE A 421 -3.75 -2.53 -25.48
CA ILE A 421 -3.27 -1.36 -26.22
C ILE A 421 -3.92 -0.12 -25.61
N MET A 422 -3.09 0.80 -25.08
CA MET A 422 -3.52 2.08 -24.52
C MET A 422 -2.95 3.26 -25.30
N ASP A 423 -3.81 3.89 -26.10
CA ASP A 423 -3.47 4.99 -27.01
C ASP A 423 -4.25 6.26 -26.66
N LYS A 424 -3.70 7.44 -27.00
CA LYS A 424 -4.44 8.69 -26.81
C LYS A 424 -5.62 8.73 -27.77
N ILE A 425 -6.79 9.12 -27.29
CA ILE A 425 -8.01 9.19 -28.12
C ILE A 425 -7.81 10.15 -29.29
N GLU A 426 -7.14 11.29 -29.07
CA GLU A 426 -6.86 12.29 -30.11
C GLU A 426 -6.12 11.71 -31.32
N ASN A 427 -5.14 10.82 -31.08
CA ASN A 427 -4.35 10.18 -32.14
C ASN A 427 -5.16 9.18 -32.97
N GLN A 428 -6.31 8.72 -32.45
CA GLN A 428 -7.17 7.73 -33.09
C GLN A 428 -8.26 8.37 -33.96
N ILE A 429 -8.51 9.68 -33.83
CA ILE A 429 -9.53 10.37 -34.61
C ILE A 429 -9.02 10.64 -36.02
N ASN A 430 -9.58 9.94 -37.01
CA ASN A 430 -9.25 10.15 -38.41
C ASN A 430 -10.15 11.23 -39.05
N TYR A 431 -9.69 12.48 -39.02
CA TYR A 431 -10.39 13.60 -39.67
C TYR A 431 -10.40 13.51 -41.21
N ASN A 432 -9.47 12.76 -41.81
CA ASN A 432 -9.31 12.69 -43.27
C ASN A 432 -10.33 11.77 -43.96
N ASN A 433 -10.91 10.81 -43.23
CA ASN A 433 -11.92 9.87 -43.74
C ASN A 433 -13.33 10.20 -43.24
N SER A 434 -13.65 11.48 -43.06
CA SER A 434 -15.01 11.89 -42.70
C SER A 434 -15.99 11.52 -43.82
N ILE A 435 -17.05 10.79 -43.46
CA ILE A 435 -18.13 10.43 -44.39
C ILE A 435 -19.19 11.53 -44.30
N ASP A 436 -19.50 12.15 -45.43
CA ASP A 436 -20.63 13.07 -45.52
C ASP A 436 -21.95 12.30 -45.43
N LEU A 437 -22.68 12.48 -44.32
CA LEU A 437 -23.97 11.85 -44.06
C LEU A 437 -25.16 12.73 -44.42
N THR A 438 -24.97 13.87 -45.10
CA THR A 438 -26.07 14.76 -45.51
C THR A 438 -27.14 14.06 -46.34
N PHE A 439 -26.80 13.00 -47.07
CA PHE A 439 -27.78 12.19 -47.81
C PHE A 439 -28.80 11.45 -46.90
N THR A 440 -28.49 11.30 -45.61
CA THR A 440 -29.40 10.72 -44.60
C THR A 440 -30.29 11.76 -43.93
N GLU A 441 -30.08 13.06 -44.19
CA GLU A 441 -30.86 14.13 -43.60
C GLU A 441 -32.31 14.09 -44.09
N LYS A 442 -33.24 13.92 -43.15
CA LYS A 442 -34.67 14.03 -43.42
C LYS A 442 -35.04 15.51 -43.49
N LYS A 443 -35.76 15.90 -44.56
CA LYS A 443 -36.25 17.27 -44.80
C LYS A 443 -37.02 17.88 -43.61
N ILE A 444 -37.66 17.02 -42.82
CA ILE A 444 -38.26 17.35 -41.53
C ILE A 444 -37.86 16.22 -40.56
N PRO A 445 -36.79 16.38 -39.77
CA PRO A 445 -36.40 15.38 -38.80
C PRO A 445 -37.41 15.34 -37.64
N ILE A 446 -37.63 14.16 -37.06
CA ILE A 446 -38.32 14.06 -35.78
C ILE A 446 -37.46 14.76 -34.75
N ARG A 447 -37.93 15.89 -34.22
CA ARG A 447 -37.26 16.58 -33.11
C ARG A 447 -37.58 15.84 -31.82
N LYS A 448 -36.73 14.86 -31.46
CA LYS A 448 -36.61 14.47 -30.05
C LYS A 448 -35.92 15.62 -29.34
N PHE A 449 -36.64 16.33 -28.48
CA PHE A 449 -36.03 17.32 -27.60
C PHE A 449 -35.19 16.58 -26.55
N GLN A 450 -33.99 16.16 -26.93
CA GLN A 450 -32.96 15.84 -25.96
C GLN A 450 -32.66 17.13 -25.22
N GLN A 451 -33.31 17.32 -24.07
CA GLN A 451 -32.96 18.39 -23.16
C GLN A 451 -31.52 18.15 -22.70
N GLY A 452 -30.61 18.95 -23.24
CA GLY A 452 -29.27 19.23 -22.72
C GLY A 452 -28.50 18.01 -22.22
N MET A 453 -27.89 17.26 -23.13
CA MET A 453 -26.69 16.51 -22.73
C MET A 453 -25.66 17.54 -22.29
N SER A 454 -25.34 17.50 -21.01
CA SER A 454 -24.28 18.31 -20.43
C SER A 454 -23.32 17.37 -19.71
N PHE A 455 -22.04 17.71 -19.73
CA PHE A 455 -20.99 16.94 -19.09
C PHE A 455 -20.35 17.80 -18.02
N LEU A 456 -20.18 17.25 -16.82
CA LEU A 456 -19.46 17.89 -15.74
C LEU A 456 -18.24 17.05 -15.40
N LEU A 457 -17.05 17.56 -15.73
CA LEU A 457 -15.79 16.98 -15.29
C LEU A 457 -15.36 17.65 -13.98
N LYS A 458 -15.18 16.85 -12.93
CA LYS A 458 -14.70 17.32 -11.63
C LYS A 458 -13.77 16.29 -10.99
N PHE A 459 -12.94 16.73 -10.06
CA PHE A 459 -12.27 15.83 -9.12
C PHE A 459 -13.20 15.50 -7.95
N GLN A 460 -12.93 14.40 -7.26
CA GLN A 460 -13.61 14.06 -6.02
C GLN A 460 -13.51 15.21 -5.02
N ALA A 461 -14.62 15.52 -4.33
CA ALA A 461 -14.65 16.59 -3.35
C ALA A 461 -13.68 16.28 -2.19
N ILE A 462 -12.83 17.25 -1.85
CA ILE A 462 -11.89 17.16 -0.75
C ILE A 462 -12.13 18.36 0.17
N ASP A 463 -12.17 18.13 1.47
CA ASP A 463 -12.25 19.18 2.50
C ASP A 463 -10.89 19.86 2.72
N ASN A 464 -10.20 20.27 1.65
CA ASN A 464 -8.94 20.99 1.73
C ASN A 464 -8.89 22.16 0.73
N LYS A 465 -8.68 23.37 1.26
CA LYS A 465 -8.66 24.62 0.48
C LYS A 465 -7.45 24.77 -0.43
N ASP A 466 -6.41 23.97 -0.23
CA ASP A 466 -5.17 24.05 -1.03
C ASP A 466 -5.30 23.30 -2.37
N PHE A 467 -6.29 22.41 -2.47
CA PHE A 467 -6.57 21.58 -3.64
C PHE A 467 -7.79 22.11 -4.40
N VAL A 468 -7.62 23.25 -5.10
CA VAL A 468 -8.71 23.87 -5.87
C VAL A 468 -8.61 23.52 -7.35
N PHE A 469 -9.48 22.62 -7.80
CA PHE A 469 -9.73 22.40 -9.23
C PHE A 469 -10.97 23.16 -9.68
N LEU A 470 -10.89 23.79 -10.85
CA LEU A 470 -12.05 24.41 -11.50
C LEU A 470 -12.77 23.32 -12.30
N PRO A 471 -13.99 22.90 -11.91
CA PRO A 471 -14.75 21.93 -12.67
C PRO A 471 -14.99 22.45 -14.09
N VAL A 472 -15.06 21.54 -15.04
CA VAL A 472 -15.35 21.88 -16.44
C VAL A 472 -16.75 21.39 -16.76
N PHE A 473 -17.67 22.33 -16.97
CA PHE A 473 -19.01 22.03 -17.42
C PHE A 473 -19.12 22.33 -18.92
N GLN A 474 -19.53 21.34 -19.70
CA GLN A 474 -19.76 21.47 -21.13
C GLN A 474 -21.23 21.20 -21.43
N ASN A 475 -21.85 22.07 -22.22
CA ASN A 475 -23.14 21.82 -22.84
C ASN A 475 -23.07 22.08 -24.35
N ASN A 476 -24.21 22.01 -25.04
CA ASN A 476 -24.29 22.22 -26.49
C ASN A 476 -23.86 23.64 -26.96
N PHE A 477 -23.76 24.61 -26.07
CA PHE A 477 -23.55 26.02 -26.40
C PHE A 477 -22.22 26.57 -25.89
N SER A 478 -21.67 26.03 -24.80
CA SER A 478 -20.47 26.53 -24.17
C SER A 478 -19.78 25.53 -23.25
N THR A 479 -18.51 25.79 -23.01
CA THR A 479 -17.72 25.22 -21.92
C THR A 479 -17.50 26.32 -20.88
N VAL A 480 -17.90 26.09 -19.63
CA VAL A 480 -17.80 27.05 -18.53
C VAL A 480 -17.27 26.38 -17.27
N ASN A 481 -16.57 27.16 -16.44
CA ASN A 481 -15.95 26.65 -15.22
C ASN A 481 -16.66 27.13 -13.94
N GLU A 482 -17.60 28.06 -14.07
CA GLU A 482 -18.35 28.66 -12.96
C GLU A 482 -19.80 28.92 -13.38
N LYS A 483 -20.70 29.01 -12.39
CA LYS A 483 -22.12 29.43 -12.57
C LYS A 483 -22.90 28.57 -13.57
N PHE A 484 -22.58 27.29 -13.66
CA PHE A 484 -23.38 26.31 -14.40
C PHE A 484 -24.46 25.69 -13.51
N ILE A 485 -25.52 25.18 -14.14
CA ILE A 485 -26.61 24.47 -13.48
C ILE A 485 -26.58 23.04 -14.00
N THR A 486 -26.42 22.08 -13.10
CA THR A 486 -26.57 20.66 -13.41
C THR A 486 -28.04 20.27 -13.31
N ASN A 487 -28.45 19.27 -14.09
CA ASN A 487 -29.78 18.68 -14.03
C ASN A 487 -29.66 17.15 -14.06
N GLU A 488 -30.79 16.44 -14.00
CA GLU A 488 -30.84 14.97 -14.05
C GLU A 488 -30.29 14.36 -15.35
N LYS A 489 -30.02 15.18 -16.37
CA LYS A 489 -29.45 14.79 -17.67
C LYS A 489 -27.99 15.21 -17.82
N THR A 490 -27.36 15.72 -16.76
CA THR A 490 -25.93 16.02 -16.73
C THR A 490 -25.13 14.75 -16.41
N ASN A 491 -24.31 14.31 -17.36
CA ASN A 491 -23.35 13.23 -17.14
C ASN A 491 -22.17 13.77 -16.34
N THR A 492 -21.98 13.26 -15.13
CA THR A 492 -20.87 13.67 -14.27
C THR A 492 -19.72 12.68 -14.42
N ILE A 493 -18.54 13.19 -14.78
CA ILE A 493 -17.29 12.43 -14.84
C ILE A 493 -16.47 12.88 -13.64
N GLU A 494 -16.32 11.99 -12.66
CA GLU A 494 -15.58 12.27 -11.43
C GLU A 494 -14.22 11.57 -11.45
N ILE A 495 -13.15 12.34 -11.30
CA ILE A 495 -11.79 11.82 -11.20
C ILE A 495 -11.49 11.55 -9.72
N ALA A 496 -11.38 10.28 -9.36
CA ALA A 496 -10.99 9.81 -8.03
C ALA A 496 -9.47 9.95 -7.79
N ALA A 497 -8.97 11.18 -7.86
CA ALA A 497 -7.58 11.53 -7.60
C ALA A 497 -7.47 12.90 -6.92
N LEU A 498 -6.29 13.24 -6.41
CA LEU A 498 -6.00 14.58 -5.90
C LEU A 498 -5.33 15.40 -7.01
N PRO A 499 -5.86 16.58 -7.38
CA PRO A 499 -5.15 17.49 -8.28
C PRO A 499 -3.87 18.00 -7.60
N LEU A 500 -2.94 18.55 -8.36
CA LEU A 500 -1.80 19.24 -7.75
C LEU A 500 -2.29 20.49 -7.00
N PRO A 501 -1.70 20.81 -5.82
CA PRO A 501 -2.06 22.03 -5.11
C PRO A 501 -1.72 23.26 -5.97
N LYS A 502 -2.52 24.32 -5.83
CA LYS A 502 -2.16 25.60 -6.44
C LYS A 502 -0.92 26.14 -5.72
N VAL A 503 0.19 26.22 -6.44
CA VAL A 503 1.42 26.87 -5.97
C VAL A 503 1.25 28.38 -5.95
#